data_AF-A0A933X8R6-F1
#
_entry.id   AF-A0A933X8R6-F1
#
_cell.length_a   1.000
_cell.length_b   1.000
_cell.length_c   1.000
_cell.angle_alpha   90.00
_cell.angle_beta   90.00
_cell.angle_gamma   90.00
#
_symmetry.space_group_name_H-M   'P 1'
#
loop_
_entity.id
_entity.type
_entity.pdbx_description
1 polymer ?
#
loop_
_entity_poly.entity_id
_entity_poly.type
_entity_poly.pdbx_seq_one_letter_code
_entity_poly.pdbx_strand_id
1 'polypeptide(L)'
;MRARLTIVVSLLVPLLVHANPVKIDGQSALAFGIVAFWALVIESGLATLTLVSTGILIVPSFGTLIIANIGLFLFAFLPLTSRVSLWLLEPGVVLVDAVLVKLVASAPFVQGSEFVGVSWKRALVASLLGNAASYFVGEIASHSPWIAHEPGRFE
;
A
#
# COMPACT_ATOMS: atom_id res chain seq x y z
N MET A 1 0.12 -6.15 -21.98
CA MET A 1 0.50 -4.72 -22.08
C MET A 1 -0.59 -3.81 -21.51
N ARG A 2 -1.87 -3.93 -21.93
CA ARG A 2 -2.99 -3.10 -21.42
C ARG A 2 -3.11 -3.05 -19.88
N ALA A 3 -3.11 -4.20 -19.19
CA ALA A 3 -3.22 -4.22 -17.72
C ALA A 3 -2.06 -3.54 -16.99
N ARG A 4 -0.83 -3.62 -17.52
CA ARG A 4 0.33 -2.92 -16.95
C ARG A 4 0.17 -1.41 -17.08
N LEU A 5 -0.31 -0.95 -18.24
CA LEU A 5 -0.60 0.45 -18.49
C LEU A 5 -1.71 0.96 -17.55
N THR A 6 -2.77 0.18 -17.34
CA THR A 6 -3.83 0.53 -16.38
C THR A 6 -3.27 0.74 -14.98
N ILE A 7 -2.42 -0.18 -14.48
CA ILE A 7 -1.80 -0.02 -13.16
C ILE A 7 -0.95 1.25 -13.14
N VAL A 8 -0.06 1.45 -14.12
CA VAL A 8 0.80 2.64 -14.19
C VAL A 8 -0.02 3.93 -14.19
N VAL A 9 -1.12 3.99 -14.94
CA VAL A 9 -2.03 5.14 -14.94
C VAL A 9 -2.70 5.32 -13.58
N SER A 10 -3.13 4.24 -12.93
CA SER A 10 -3.68 4.29 -11.56
C SER A 10 -2.66 4.83 -10.54
N LEU A 11 -1.36 4.55 -10.71
CA LEU A 11 -0.31 5.10 -9.85
C LEU A 11 -0.15 6.63 -9.96
N LEU A 12 -0.66 7.24 -11.02
CA LEU A 12 -0.57 8.69 -11.24
C LEU A 12 -1.76 9.46 -10.65
N VAL A 13 -2.85 8.78 -10.29
CA VAL A 13 -4.06 9.43 -9.77
C VAL A 13 -3.79 10.26 -8.50
N PRO A 14 -2.90 9.85 -7.58
CA PRO A 14 -2.66 10.63 -6.36
C PRO A 14 -2.00 11.98 -6.61
N LEU A 15 -1.39 12.20 -7.79
CA LEU A 15 -0.89 13.52 -8.20
C LEU A 15 -2.03 14.52 -8.47
N LEU A 16 -3.28 14.05 -8.58
CA LEU A 16 -4.46 14.86 -8.87
C LEU A 16 -5.31 15.12 -7.61
N VAL A 17 -5.01 14.45 -6.50
CA VAL A 17 -5.81 14.49 -5.27
C VAL A 17 -5.10 15.35 -4.22
N HIS A 18 -5.84 16.27 -3.60
CA HIS A 18 -5.34 17.21 -2.59
C HIS A 18 -6.10 17.01 -1.27
N ALA A 19 -5.38 17.02 -0.15
CA ALA A 19 -5.95 17.10 1.20
C ALA A 19 -5.39 18.35 1.91
N ASN A 20 -6.26 19.18 2.49
CA ASN A 20 -5.85 20.34 3.27
C ASN A 20 -5.99 20.01 4.77
N PRO A 21 -4.89 19.76 5.50
CA PRO A 21 -4.94 19.31 6.90
C PRO A 21 -5.40 20.38 7.89
N VAL A 22 -5.55 21.65 7.47
CA VAL A 22 -5.84 22.79 8.37
C VAL A 22 -7.35 23.03 8.56
N LYS A 23 -8.23 22.45 7.75
CA LYS A 23 -9.70 22.58 7.89
C LYS A 23 -10.32 21.26 8.32
N ILE A 24 -10.38 20.98 9.62
CA ILE A 24 -11.06 19.79 10.14
C ILE A 24 -12.59 20.01 10.14
N ASP A 25 -13.19 19.84 8.97
CA ASP A 25 -14.61 19.53 8.76
C ASP A 25 -14.72 18.09 8.22
N GLY A 26 -15.92 17.53 8.06
CA GLY A 26 -16.14 16.16 7.52
C GLY A 26 -15.47 15.89 6.15
N GLN A 27 -15.07 16.93 5.43
CA GLN A 27 -14.20 16.83 4.23
C GLN A 27 -12.79 16.29 4.52
N SER A 28 -12.23 16.51 5.70
CA SER A 28 -10.88 16.06 6.07
C SER A 28 -10.82 14.55 6.35
N ALA A 29 -11.89 13.97 6.91
CA ALA A 29 -12.01 12.52 7.06
C ALA A 29 -12.16 11.82 5.70
N LEU A 30 -12.94 12.42 4.78
CA LEU A 30 -13.07 11.93 3.40
C LEU A 30 -11.75 12.06 2.64
N ALA A 31 -11.04 13.18 2.78
CA ALA A 31 -9.74 13.39 2.15
C ALA A 31 -8.70 12.38 2.66
N PHE A 32 -8.65 12.14 3.97
CA PHE A 32 -7.82 11.09 4.56
C PHE A 32 -8.16 9.71 3.99
N GLY A 33 -9.44 9.35 3.93
CA GLY A 33 -9.89 8.07 3.37
C GLY A 33 -9.48 7.89 1.90
N ILE A 34 -9.60 8.94 1.08
CA ILE A 34 -9.19 8.93 -0.32
C ILE A 34 -7.67 8.75 -0.45
N VAL A 35 -6.88 9.52 0.32
CA VAL A 35 -5.41 9.44 0.29
C VAL A 35 -4.94 8.06 0.76
N ALA A 36 -5.46 7.56 1.88
CA ALA A 36 -5.13 6.24 2.41
C ALA A 36 -5.50 5.14 1.41
N PHE A 37 -6.69 5.20 0.82
CA PHE A 37 -7.09 4.25 -0.23
C PHE A 37 -6.10 4.24 -1.40
N TRP A 38 -5.74 5.42 -1.92
CA TRP A 38 -4.82 5.53 -3.04
C TRP A 38 -3.39 5.10 -2.71
N ALA A 39 -2.93 5.33 -1.49
CA ALA A 39 -1.65 4.82 -1.01
C ALA A 39 -1.62 3.28 -1.08
N LEU A 40 -2.69 2.61 -0.63
CA LEU A 40 -2.82 1.15 -0.69
C LEU A 40 -2.93 0.63 -2.13
N VAL A 41 -3.60 1.38 -3.02
CA VAL A 41 -3.66 1.05 -4.45
C VAL A 41 -2.27 1.14 -5.09
N ILE A 42 -1.49 2.17 -4.76
CA ILE A 42 -0.11 2.32 -5.26
C ILE A 42 0.78 1.18 -4.79
N GLU A 43 0.71 0.85 -3.51
CA GLU A 43 1.44 -0.25 -2.91
C GLU A 43 1.12 -1.58 -3.61
N SER A 44 -0.16 -1.89 -3.76
CA SER A 44 -0.64 -3.10 -4.45
C SER A 44 -0.18 -3.15 -5.90
N GLY A 45 -0.18 -2.00 -6.58
CA GLY A 45 0.25 -1.86 -7.97
C GLY A 45 1.74 -2.13 -8.13
N LEU A 46 2.57 -1.52 -7.29
CA LEU A 46 4.02 -1.72 -7.30
C LEU A 46 4.41 -3.14 -6.91
N ALA A 47 3.78 -3.71 -5.88
CA ALA A 47 3.99 -5.10 -5.51
C ALA A 47 3.65 -6.04 -6.67
N THR A 48 2.51 -5.82 -7.33
CA THR A 48 2.10 -6.59 -8.51
C THR A 48 3.12 -6.44 -9.64
N LEU A 49 3.53 -5.22 -10.00
CA LEU A 49 4.49 -4.95 -11.07
C LEU A 49 5.85 -5.60 -10.81
N THR A 50 6.32 -5.55 -9.57
CA THR A 50 7.57 -6.19 -9.12
C THR A 50 7.54 -7.70 -9.32
N LEU A 51 6.37 -8.31 -9.14
CA LEU A 51 6.18 -9.75 -9.19
C LEU A 51 5.75 -10.28 -10.56
N VAL A 52 5.49 -9.43 -11.56
CA VAL A 52 5.08 -9.87 -12.91
C VAL A 52 6.03 -10.91 -13.51
N SER A 53 7.33 -10.81 -13.23
CA SER A 53 8.35 -11.74 -13.71
C SER A 53 8.25 -13.14 -13.10
N THR A 54 7.42 -13.36 -12.07
CA THR A 54 7.21 -14.67 -11.44
C THR A 54 6.07 -15.46 -12.07
N GLY A 55 5.40 -14.92 -13.08
CA GLY A 55 4.26 -15.57 -13.74
C GLY A 55 2.91 -15.40 -13.03
N ILE A 56 2.78 -14.43 -12.11
CA ILE A 56 1.47 -14.10 -11.53
C ILE A 56 0.53 -13.44 -12.56
N LEU A 57 -0.77 -13.70 -12.42
CA LEU A 57 -1.80 -13.03 -13.19
C LEU A 57 -2.00 -11.62 -12.66
N ILE A 58 -1.72 -10.62 -13.51
CA ILE A 58 -1.69 -9.20 -13.12
C ILE A 58 -3.01 -8.74 -12.49
N VAL A 59 -4.15 -8.96 -13.16
CA VAL A 59 -5.44 -8.44 -12.72
C VAL A 59 -5.93 -9.10 -11.42
N PRO A 60 -5.94 -10.45 -11.30
CA PRO A 60 -6.24 -11.11 -10.03
C PRO A 60 -5.31 -10.68 -8.90
N SER A 61 -3.99 -10.63 -9.14
CA SER A 61 -3.01 -10.24 -8.10
C SER A 61 -3.27 -8.82 -7.60
N PHE A 62 -3.43 -7.88 -8.51
CA PHE A 62 -3.63 -6.47 -8.18
C PHE A 62 -4.91 -6.27 -7.37
N GLY A 63 -6.03 -6.84 -7.83
CA GLY A 63 -7.30 -6.74 -7.12
C GLY A 63 -7.26 -7.39 -5.73
N THR A 64 -6.65 -8.58 -5.62
CA THR A 64 -6.52 -9.28 -4.34
C THR A 64 -5.61 -8.53 -3.38
N LEU A 65 -4.49 -7.98 -3.83
CA LEU A 65 -3.59 -7.19 -2.99
C LEU A 65 -4.26 -5.90 -2.49
N ILE A 66 -5.06 -5.21 -3.31
CA ILE A 66 -5.83 -4.04 -2.85
C ILE A 66 -6.74 -4.43 -1.68
N ILE A 67 -7.55 -5.49 -1.85
CA ILE A 67 -8.49 -5.93 -0.83
C ILE A 67 -7.76 -6.36 0.44
N ALA A 68 -6.67 -7.12 0.27
CA ALA A 68 -5.86 -7.62 1.36
C ALA A 68 -5.19 -6.48 2.16
N ASN A 69 -4.60 -5.50 1.47
CA ASN A 69 -3.99 -4.33 2.08
C ASN A 69 -5.02 -3.44 2.78
N ILE A 70 -6.21 -3.24 2.20
CA ILE A 70 -7.32 -2.54 2.87
C ILE A 70 -7.71 -3.27 4.16
N GLY A 71 -7.87 -4.59 4.11
CA GLY A 71 -8.18 -5.40 5.28
C GLY A 71 -7.11 -5.29 6.37
N LEU A 72 -5.84 -5.43 5.97
CA LEU A 72 -4.72 -5.31 6.90
C LEU A 72 -4.65 -3.91 7.52
N PHE A 73 -4.82 -2.87 6.72
CA PHE A 73 -4.83 -1.49 7.19
C PHE A 73 -5.94 -1.26 8.22
N LEU A 74 -7.20 -1.61 7.89
CA LEU A 74 -8.35 -1.33 8.75
C LEU A 74 -8.36 -2.15 10.04
N PHE A 75 -7.96 -3.42 9.97
CA PHE A 75 -8.14 -4.35 11.09
C PHE A 75 -6.87 -4.67 11.87
N ALA A 76 -5.68 -4.43 11.31
CA ALA A 76 -4.42 -4.66 12.01
C ALA A 76 -3.66 -3.35 12.26
N PHE A 77 -3.39 -2.56 11.23
CA PHE A 77 -2.53 -1.38 11.37
C PHE A 77 -3.22 -0.22 12.10
N LEU A 78 -4.38 0.21 11.61
CA LEU A 78 -5.11 1.37 12.14
C LEU A 78 -5.38 1.27 13.65
N PRO A 79 -5.82 0.12 14.22
CA PRO A 79 -6.02 -0.02 15.66
C PRO A 79 -4.71 0.07 16.48
N LEU A 80 -3.57 -0.27 15.89
CA LEU A 80 -2.27 -0.31 16.58
C LEU A 80 -1.56 1.04 16.58
N THR A 81 -1.91 1.97 15.70
CA THR A 81 -1.28 3.31 15.60
C THR A 81 -1.32 4.11 16.89
N SER A 82 -2.33 3.89 17.74
CA SER A 82 -2.46 4.54 19.06
C SER A 82 -1.79 3.79 20.22
N ARG A 83 -1.26 2.58 19.97
CA ARG A 83 -0.79 1.65 21.00
C ARG A 83 0.67 1.24 20.86
N VAL A 84 1.22 1.35 19.65
CA VAL A 84 2.57 0.92 19.31
C VAL A 84 3.30 2.09 18.68
N SER A 85 4.58 2.25 18.99
CA SER A 85 5.39 3.31 18.40
C SER A 85 5.54 3.11 16.88
N LEU A 86 5.57 4.23 16.15
CA LEU A 86 5.72 4.24 14.69
C LEU A 86 7.00 3.47 14.26
N TRP A 87 8.10 3.65 14.99
CA TRP A 87 9.37 2.96 14.79
C TRP A 87 9.28 1.42 14.80
N LEU A 88 8.34 0.84 15.53
CA LEU A 88 8.09 -0.61 15.53
C LEU A 88 7.07 -1.01 14.46
N LEU A 89 6.10 -0.13 14.21
CA LEU A 89 5.04 -0.36 13.24
C LEU A 89 5.57 -0.38 11.80
N GLU A 90 6.43 0.56 11.40
CA GLU A 90 6.97 0.65 10.04
C GLU A 90 7.69 -0.63 9.56
N PRO A 91 8.72 -1.16 10.27
CA PRO A 91 9.33 -2.42 9.87
C PRO A 91 8.37 -3.60 10.02
N GLY A 92 7.43 -3.53 10.98
CA GLY A 92 6.39 -4.52 11.18
C GLY A 92 5.47 -4.65 9.97
N VAL A 93 4.98 -3.53 9.42
CA VAL A 93 4.11 -3.51 8.24
C VAL A 93 4.84 -4.10 7.04
N VAL A 94 6.08 -3.70 6.79
CA VAL A 94 6.88 -4.27 5.69
C VAL A 94 6.99 -5.79 5.79
N LEU A 95 7.24 -6.33 7.00
CA LEU A 95 7.33 -7.77 7.20
C LEU A 95 5.98 -8.47 7.01
N VAL A 96 4.90 -7.90 7.57
CA VAL A 96 3.55 -8.43 7.42
C VAL A 96 3.10 -8.41 5.96
N ASP A 97 3.43 -7.36 5.20
CA ASP A 97 3.10 -7.27 3.77
C ASP A 97 3.91 -8.26 2.95
N ALA A 98 5.17 -8.54 3.31
CA ALA A 98 5.94 -9.59 2.64
C ALA A 98 5.29 -10.98 2.87
N VAL A 99 4.74 -11.22 4.06
CA VAL A 99 3.94 -12.42 4.34
C VAL A 99 2.65 -12.40 3.54
N LEU A 100 1.95 -11.27 3.50
CA LEU A 100 0.69 -11.11 2.76
C LEU A 100 0.86 -11.39 1.27
N VAL A 101 1.92 -10.83 0.66
CA VAL A 101 2.32 -11.09 -0.72
C VAL A 101 2.54 -12.59 -0.96
N LYS A 102 3.21 -13.28 -0.03
CA LYS A 102 3.42 -14.73 -0.13
C LYS A 102 2.11 -15.51 -0.05
N LEU A 103 1.21 -15.12 0.84
CA LEU A 103 -0.11 -15.73 1.00
C LEU A 103 -0.96 -15.52 -0.26
N VAL A 104 -1.05 -14.28 -0.75
CA VAL A 104 -1.81 -13.96 -1.97
C VAL A 104 -1.24 -14.69 -3.19
N ALA A 105 0.08 -14.69 -3.36
CA ALA A 105 0.72 -15.40 -4.47
C ALA A 105 0.57 -16.93 -4.38
N SER A 106 0.25 -17.50 -3.21
CA SER A 106 -0.03 -18.93 -3.05
C SER A 106 -1.43 -19.33 -3.50
N ALA A 107 -2.33 -18.37 -3.72
CA ALA A 107 -3.69 -18.64 -4.16
C ALA A 107 -3.71 -19.06 -5.65
N PRO A 108 -4.31 -20.21 -6.01
CA PRO A 108 -4.26 -20.74 -7.38
C PRO A 108 -4.83 -19.79 -8.44
N PHE A 109 -5.87 -19.02 -8.12
CA PHE A 109 -6.50 -18.09 -9.07
C PHE A 109 -5.63 -16.85 -9.40
N VAL A 110 -4.53 -16.66 -8.66
CA VAL A 110 -3.55 -15.58 -8.86
C VAL A 110 -2.37 -16.06 -9.72
N GLN A 111 -2.24 -17.37 -9.94
CA GLN A 111 -1.09 -17.98 -10.60
C GLN A 111 -1.37 -18.18 -12.09
N GLY A 112 -0.45 -17.75 -12.95
CA GLY A 112 -0.49 -18.03 -14.38
C GLY A 112 0.09 -19.41 -14.73
N SER A 113 0.01 -19.80 -16.00
CA SER A 113 0.57 -21.09 -16.47
C SER A 113 2.08 -21.21 -16.25
N GLU A 114 2.80 -20.08 -16.34
CA GLU A 114 4.25 -19.99 -16.16
C GLU A 114 4.65 -19.58 -14.73
N PHE A 115 3.80 -19.81 -13.73
CA PHE A 115 4.09 -19.38 -12.37
C PHE A 115 5.23 -20.20 -11.74
N VAL A 116 6.32 -19.51 -11.39
CA VAL A 116 7.54 -20.14 -10.83
C VAL A 116 7.66 -19.99 -9.31
N GLY A 117 6.65 -19.40 -8.65
CA GLY A 117 6.68 -19.11 -7.24
C GLY A 117 7.30 -17.74 -6.89
N VAL A 118 6.92 -17.24 -5.71
CA VAL A 118 7.48 -16.01 -5.12
C VAL A 118 8.41 -16.39 -3.98
N SER A 119 9.71 -16.09 -4.13
CA SER A 119 10.68 -16.26 -3.06
C SER A 119 10.54 -15.18 -1.99
N TRP A 120 11.01 -15.44 -0.77
CA TRP A 120 10.99 -14.44 0.31
C TRP A 120 11.72 -13.15 -0.06
N LYS A 121 12.85 -13.25 -0.78
CA LYS A 121 13.56 -12.07 -1.28
C LYS A 121 12.68 -11.22 -2.20
N ARG A 122 11.96 -11.85 -3.14
CA ARG A 122 11.06 -11.13 -4.07
C ARG A 122 9.87 -10.50 -3.32
N ALA A 123 9.30 -11.22 -2.36
CA ALA A 123 8.21 -10.71 -1.53
C ALA A 123 8.66 -9.51 -0.68
N LEU A 124 9.84 -9.57 -0.06
CA LEU A 124 10.41 -8.47 0.70
C LEU A 124 10.70 -7.26 -0.17
N VAL A 125 11.25 -7.44 -1.38
CA VAL A 125 11.48 -6.33 -2.32
C VAL A 125 10.15 -5.71 -2.75
N ALA A 126 9.14 -6.53 -3.08
CA ALA A 126 7.81 -6.03 -3.45
C ALA A 126 7.17 -5.24 -2.30
N SER A 127 7.27 -5.75 -1.07
CA SER A 127 6.77 -5.10 0.14
C SER A 127 7.49 -3.77 0.41
N LEU A 128 8.83 -3.75 0.39
CA LEU A 128 9.63 -2.55 0.61
C LEU A 128 9.31 -1.45 -0.41
N LEU A 129 9.25 -1.81 -1.70
CA LEU A 129 8.94 -0.84 -2.76
C LEU A 129 7.52 -0.32 -2.66
N GLY A 130 6.56 -1.20 -2.37
CA GLY A 130 5.17 -0.82 -2.17
C GLY A 130 5.00 0.14 -0.99
N ASN A 131 5.53 -0.24 0.19
CA ASN A 131 5.45 0.54 1.42
C ASN A 131 6.17 1.89 1.31
N ALA A 132 7.35 1.93 0.70
CA ALA A 132 8.07 3.19 0.50
C ALA A 132 7.27 4.17 -0.38
N ALA A 133 6.59 3.66 -1.41
CA ALA A 133 5.78 4.48 -2.29
C ALA A 133 4.47 4.93 -1.63
N SER A 134 3.79 4.06 -0.87
CA SER A 134 2.57 4.43 -0.13
C SER A 134 2.88 5.45 0.96
N TYR A 135 4.02 5.34 1.64
CA TYR A 135 4.51 6.35 2.58
C TYR A 135 4.74 7.71 1.89
N PHE A 136 5.41 7.72 0.73
CA PHE A 136 5.63 8.94 -0.04
C PHE A 136 4.33 9.62 -0.49
N VAL A 137 3.32 8.83 -0.86
CA VAL A 137 1.98 9.32 -1.21
C VAL A 137 1.29 9.94 -0.01
N GLY A 138 1.41 9.31 1.17
CA GLY A 138 0.92 9.85 2.43
C GLY A 138 1.58 11.20 2.77
N GLU A 139 2.89 11.30 2.63
CA GLU A 139 3.66 12.52 2.92
C GLU A 139 3.38 13.68 1.94
N ILE A 140 3.29 13.41 0.63
CA ILE A 140 2.92 14.45 -0.33
C ILE A 140 1.51 14.95 -0.03
N ALA A 141 0.57 14.03 0.23
CA ALA A 141 -0.81 14.38 0.49
C ALA A 141 -1.02 15.09 1.83
N SER A 142 -0.08 14.97 2.79
CA SER A 142 -0.13 15.68 4.07
C SER A 142 0.24 17.17 3.93
N HIS A 143 0.90 17.58 2.83
CA HIS A 143 1.43 18.93 2.60
C HIS A 143 2.27 19.50 3.77
N SER A 144 2.73 18.66 4.70
CA SER A 144 3.60 19.00 5.82
C SER A 144 4.79 18.04 5.96
N PRO A 145 5.53 17.72 4.88
CA PRO A 145 6.52 16.62 4.86
C PRO A 145 7.75 16.83 5.75
N TRP A 146 7.84 17.96 6.46
CA TRP A 146 8.89 18.31 7.41
C TRP A 146 8.38 18.39 8.87
N ILE A 147 7.08 18.26 9.10
CA ILE A 147 6.52 18.18 10.45
C ILE A 147 6.56 16.71 10.84
N ALA A 148 7.56 16.32 11.62
CA ALA A 148 7.51 15.05 12.33
C ALA A 148 6.27 15.08 13.22
N HIS A 149 5.20 14.39 12.83
CA HIS A 149 4.06 14.20 13.70
C HIS A 149 4.53 13.34 14.86
N GLU A 150 4.88 13.98 15.98
CA GLU A 150 5.18 13.28 17.22
C GLU A 150 3.99 12.37 17.57
N PRO A 151 4.21 11.09 17.87
CA PRO A 151 3.13 10.22 18.29
C PRO A 151 2.55 10.75 19.60
N GLY A 152 1.29 11.23 19.56
CA GLY A 152 0.52 11.56 20.76
C GLY A 152 0.25 13.04 21.04
N ARG A 153 0.53 13.98 20.12
CA ARG A 153 0.04 15.35 20.25
C ARG A 153 -0.99 15.68 19.18
N PHE A 154 -2.26 15.63 19.59
CA PHE A 154 -3.31 16.39 18.95
C PHE A 154 -3.29 17.79 19.59
N GLU A 155 -2.72 18.76 18.89
CA GLU A 155 -3.06 20.18 19.04
C GLU A 155 -3.52 20.72 17.69
#